data_AF-A0A353PX04-F1
#
_entry.id   AF-A0A353PX04-F1
#
_cell.length_a   1.000
_cell.length_b   1.000
_cell.length_c   1.000
_cell.angle_alpha   90.00
_cell.angle_beta   90.00
_cell.angle_gamma   90.00
#
_symmetry.space_group_name_H-M   'P 1'
#
loop_
_entity.id
_entity.type
_entity.pdbx_description
1 polymer ?
#
loop_
_entity_poly.entity_id
_entity_poly.type
_entity_poly.pdbx_seq_one_letter_code
_entity_poly.pdbx_strand_id
1 'polypeptide(L)'
;MTETLSREEVEQRVAILKRYRKLLEEQRNAFREYLNVLEKQEESIEAESTEVIVAQAELEHKIVASLSSLHRVSLPLEKLYAEQFSTEDEAIPELKTDLENLKQAVLEQNQKNRDLLKTKMGDIRNQIKTLNNPSFNPYAKKASIYSQNNATASILDVEL
;
A
#
# COMPACT_ATOMS: atom_id res chain seq x y z
N MET A 1 -44.86 18.36 17.90
CA MET A 1 -44.50 19.68 18.45
C MET A 1 -43.27 20.12 17.68
N THR A 2 -43.35 21.18 16.89
CA THR A 2 -42.20 21.73 16.15
C THR A 2 -41.36 22.54 17.13
N GLU A 3 -40.33 21.92 17.71
CA GLU A 3 -39.31 22.64 18.47
C GLU A 3 -38.70 23.70 17.56
N THR A 4 -38.96 24.97 17.87
CA THR A 4 -38.31 26.10 17.23
C THR A 4 -36.86 26.14 17.70
N LEU A 5 -35.99 25.45 16.98
CA LEU A 5 -34.54 25.45 17.24
C LEU A 5 -33.98 26.87 17.25
N SER A 6 -33.08 27.14 18.20
CA SER A 6 -32.35 28.40 18.22
C SER A 6 -31.46 28.52 16.99
N ARG A 7 -31.25 29.75 16.51
CA ARG A 7 -30.37 30.02 15.36
C ARG A 7 -28.95 29.48 15.58
N GLU A 8 -28.47 29.52 16.82
CA GLU A 8 -27.16 28.99 17.21
C GLU A 8 -27.11 27.45 17.11
N GLU A 9 -28.19 26.77 17.51
CA GLU A 9 -28.27 25.30 17.43
C GLU A 9 -28.35 24.83 15.97
N VAL A 10 -29.07 25.55 15.11
CA VAL A 10 -29.11 25.29 13.68
C VAL A 10 -27.73 25.47 13.05
N GLU A 11 -26.99 26.53 13.42
CA GLU A 11 -25.65 26.79 12.90
C GLU A 11 -24.63 25.72 13.32
N GLN A 12 -24.68 25.29 14.59
CA GLN A 12 -23.85 24.20 15.09
C GLN A 12 -24.11 22.89 14.36
N ARG A 13 -25.39 22.53 14.16
CA ARG A 13 -25.80 21.34 13.39
C ARG A 13 -25.27 21.41 11.95
N VAL A 14 -25.45 22.53 11.26
CA VAL A 14 -24.95 22.71 9.89
C VAL A 14 -23.42 22.61 9.83
N ALA A 15 -22.70 23.12 10.83
CA ALA A 15 -21.24 23.01 10.88
C ALA A 15 -20.76 21.56 11.03
N ILE A 16 -21.42 20.77 11.88
CA ILE A 16 -21.11 19.35 12.10
C ILE A 16 -21.36 18.56 10.81
N LEU A 17 -22.48 18.77 10.13
CA LEU A 17 -22.78 18.15 8.83
C LEU A 17 -21.70 18.41 7.79
N LYS A 18 -21.35 19.68 7.59
CA LYS A 18 -20.34 20.09 6.60
C LYS A 18 -18.98 19.44 6.91
N ARG A 19 -18.60 19.42 8.18
CA ARG A 19 -17.33 18.83 8.61
C ARG A 19 -17.32 17.32 8.41
N TYR A 20 -18.42 16.64 8.74
CA TYR A 20 -18.54 15.20 8.58
C TYR A 20 -18.52 14.80 7.09
N ARG A 21 -19.30 15.49 6.24
CA ARG A 21 -19.27 15.28 4.78
C ARG A 21 -17.87 15.46 4.21
N LYS A 22 -17.20 16.56 4.57
CA LYS A 22 -15.82 16.83 4.11
C LYS A 22 -14.87 15.70 4.48
N LEU A 23 -15.00 15.16 5.69
CA LEU A 23 -14.16 14.06 6.16
C LEU A 23 -14.42 12.76 5.38
N LEU A 24 -15.68 12.45 5.06
CA LEU A 24 -16.02 11.30 4.22
C LEU A 24 -15.46 11.46 2.79
N GLU A 25 -15.49 12.67 2.23
CA GLU A 25 -14.86 12.96 0.94
C GLU A 25 -13.33 12.82 0.98
N GLU A 26 -12.68 13.28 2.04
CA GLU A 26 -11.24 13.12 2.25
C GLU A 26 -10.86 11.63 2.37
N GLN A 27 -11.65 10.82 3.10
CA GLN A 27 -11.46 9.37 3.14
C GLN A 27 -11.61 8.72 1.76
N ARG A 28 -12.63 9.14 0.99
CA ARG A 28 -12.88 8.61 -0.35
C ARG A 28 -11.70 8.87 -1.27
N ASN A 29 -11.15 10.08 -1.23
CA ASN A 29 -9.99 10.46 -2.02
C ASN A 29 -8.74 9.66 -1.62
N ALA A 30 -8.51 9.46 -0.32
CA ALA A 30 -7.40 8.64 0.17
C ALA A 30 -7.50 7.18 -0.30
N PHE A 31 -8.69 6.57 -0.27
CA PHE A 31 -8.88 5.21 -0.79
C PHE A 31 -8.67 5.12 -2.31
N ARG A 32 -9.10 6.12 -3.08
CA ARG A 32 -8.84 6.18 -4.53
C ARG A 32 -7.36 6.31 -4.85
N GLU A 33 -6.65 7.15 -4.09
CA GLU A 33 -5.19 7.28 -4.22
C GLU A 33 -4.50 5.95 -3.89
N TYR A 34 -4.94 5.28 -2.82
CA TYR A 34 -4.39 3.98 -2.47
C TYR A 34 -4.60 2.94 -3.57
N LEU A 35 -5.81 2.88 -4.14
CA LEU A 35 -6.11 1.96 -5.23
C LEU A 35 -5.20 2.19 -6.44
N ASN A 36 -4.97 3.45 -6.83
CA ASN A 36 -4.05 3.80 -7.93
C ASN A 36 -2.61 3.35 -7.65
N VAL A 37 -2.13 3.51 -6.41
CA VAL A 37 -0.80 3.01 -6.02
C VAL A 37 -0.73 1.49 -6.14
N LEU A 38 -1.77 0.78 -5.71
CA LEU A 38 -1.83 -0.68 -5.82
C LEU A 38 -1.90 -1.16 -7.27
N GLU A 39 -2.65 -0.49 -8.14
CA GLU A 39 -2.69 -0.81 -9.58
C GLU A 39 -1.31 -0.63 -10.23
N LYS A 40 -0.61 0.47 -9.94
CA LYS A 40 0.76 0.69 -10.40
C LYS A 40 1.75 -0.32 -9.83
N GLN A 41 1.52 -0.77 -8.61
CA GLN A 41 2.35 -1.81 -8.00
C GLN A 41 2.19 -3.13 -8.74
N GLU A 42 0.98 -3.50 -9.15
CA GLU A 42 0.75 -4.67 -10.01
C GLU A 42 1.65 -4.62 -11.26
N GLU A 43 1.58 -3.51 -12.02
CA GLU A 43 2.39 -3.30 -13.23
C GLU A 43 3.90 -3.39 -12.93
N SER A 44 4.33 -2.83 -11.79
CA SER A 44 5.74 -2.80 -11.39
C SER A 44 6.27 -4.17 -10.97
N ILE A 45 5.43 -5.01 -10.35
CA ILE A 45 5.73 -6.40 -10.02
C ILE A 45 5.86 -7.23 -11.30
N GLU A 46 4.97 -7.02 -12.28
CA GLU A 46 5.06 -7.69 -13.58
C GLU A 46 6.33 -7.32 -14.34
N ALA A 47 6.72 -6.04 -14.29
CA ALA A 47 7.95 -5.51 -14.89
C ALA A 47 9.23 -5.82 -14.09
N GLU A 48 9.12 -6.50 -12.94
CA GLU A 48 10.25 -6.85 -12.05
C GLU A 48 11.11 -5.65 -11.61
N SER A 49 10.50 -4.47 -11.51
CA SER A 49 11.18 -3.22 -11.13
C SER A 49 11.25 -3.07 -9.61
N THR A 50 12.33 -3.58 -9.00
CA THR A 50 12.50 -3.63 -7.54
C THR A 50 12.55 -2.26 -6.88
N GLU A 51 13.22 -1.27 -7.49
CA GLU A 51 13.31 0.10 -6.97
C GLU A 51 11.94 0.76 -6.88
N VAL A 52 11.09 0.56 -7.88
CA VAL A 52 9.73 1.12 -7.93
C VAL A 52 8.84 0.45 -6.88
N ILE A 53 8.96 -0.86 -6.67
CA ILE A 53 8.22 -1.60 -5.65
C ILE A 53 8.57 -1.09 -4.24
N VAL A 54 9.84 -0.78 -3.96
CA VAL A 54 10.26 -0.22 -2.67
C VAL A 54 9.68 1.18 -2.46
N ALA A 55 9.76 2.05 -3.47
CA ALA A 55 9.19 3.40 -3.39
C ALA A 55 7.66 3.36 -3.20
N GLN A 56 6.97 2.42 -3.84
CA GLN A 56 5.53 2.21 -3.66
C GLN A 56 5.19 1.78 -2.24
N ALA A 57 5.96 0.88 -1.62
CA ALA A 57 5.73 0.47 -0.24
C ALA A 57 5.79 1.64 0.76
N GLU A 58 6.67 2.61 0.54
CA GLU A 58 6.73 3.84 1.36
C GLU A 58 5.48 4.72 1.17
N LEU A 59 4.99 4.83 -0.07
CA LEU A 59 3.75 5.56 -0.37
C LEU A 59 2.53 4.90 0.26
N GLU A 60 2.42 3.57 0.15
CA GLU A 60 1.36 2.79 0.80
C GLU A 60 1.35 3.05 2.32
N HIS A 61 2.52 3.01 2.96
CA HIS A 61 2.62 3.28 4.40
C HIS A 61 2.10 4.68 4.77
N LYS A 62 2.43 5.71 3.98
CA LYS A 62 1.93 7.08 4.20
C LYS A 62 0.41 7.16 4.04
N ILE A 63 -0.14 6.51 3.02
CA ILE A 63 -1.58 6.51 2.75
C ILE A 63 -2.34 5.77 3.85
N VAL A 64 -1.86 4.59 4.29
CA VAL A 64 -2.46 3.82 5.39
C VAL A 64 -2.43 4.61 6.70
N ALA A 65 -1.32 5.29 7.00
CA ALA A 65 -1.23 6.16 8.17
C ALA A 65 -2.26 7.30 8.12
N SER A 66 -2.37 7.98 6.97
CA SER A 66 -3.39 9.02 6.74
C SER A 66 -4.80 8.47 6.94
N LEU A 67 -5.13 7.33 6.33
CA LEU A 67 -6.42 6.68 6.44
C LEU A 67 -6.78 6.33 7.90
N SER A 68 -5.81 5.82 8.66
CA SER A 68 -6.00 5.52 10.09
C SER A 68 -6.33 6.77 10.91
N SER A 69 -5.68 7.90 10.59
CA SER A 69 -5.89 9.17 11.27
C SER A 69 -7.28 9.74 10.95
N LEU A 70 -7.71 9.65 9.70
CA LEU A 70 -9.05 10.03 9.26
C LEU A 70 -10.12 9.15 9.92
N HIS A 71 -9.90 7.84 10.00
CA HIS A 71 -10.83 6.92 10.64
C HIS A 71 -11.00 7.23 12.14
N ARG A 72 -9.91 7.56 12.84
CA ARG A 72 -9.95 7.95 14.26
C ARG A 72 -10.81 9.19 14.51
N VAL A 73 -10.81 10.16 13.58
CA VAL A 73 -11.62 11.38 13.68
C VAL A 73 -13.06 11.17 13.19
N SER A 74 -13.27 10.22 12.28
CA SER A 74 -14.59 9.85 11.76
C SER A 74 -15.52 9.33 12.84
N LEU A 75 -15.03 8.42 13.69
CA LEU A 75 -15.86 7.73 14.70
C LEU A 75 -16.54 8.69 15.68
N PRO A 76 -15.85 9.69 16.29
CA PRO A 76 -16.51 10.68 17.13
C PRO A 76 -17.53 11.55 16.37
N LEU A 77 -17.23 11.96 15.14
CA LEU A 77 -18.13 12.82 14.36
C LEU A 77 -19.38 12.08 13.89
N GLU A 78 -19.26 10.80 13.56
CA GLU A 78 -20.40 9.95 13.21
C GLU A 78 -21.36 9.79 14.39
N LYS A 79 -20.85 9.66 15.61
CA LYS A 79 -21.68 9.62 16.82
C LYS A 79 -22.44 10.93 17.04
N LEU A 80 -21.74 12.07 16.94
CA LEU A 80 -22.37 13.38 17.07
C LEU A 80 -23.45 13.62 15.99
N TYR A 81 -23.18 13.16 14.77
CA TYR A 81 -24.15 13.19 13.69
C TYR A 81 -25.38 12.33 13.99
N ALA A 82 -25.20 11.07 14.39
CA ALA A 82 -26.31 10.17 14.71
C ALA A 82 -27.17 10.66 15.90
N GLU A 83 -26.56 11.36 16.87
CA GLU A 83 -27.26 11.91 18.04
C GLU A 83 -28.07 13.17 17.71
N GLN A 84 -27.64 13.98 16.74
CA GLN A 84 -28.25 15.30 16.45
C GLN A 84 -29.18 15.31 15.22
N PHE A 85 -29.09 14.30 14.35
CA PHE A 85 -29.88 14.24 13.12
C PHE A 85 -30.80 13.02 13.10
N SER A 86 -32.12 13.27 13.18
CA SER A 86 -33.14 12.23 13.07
C SER A 86 -33.48 11.86 11.62
N THR A 87 -33.09 12.69 10.66
CA THR A 87 -33.23 12.46 9.22
C THR A 87 -31.85 12.55 8.60
N GLU A 88 -31.43 11.50 7.91
CA GLU A 88 -30.12 11.45 7.27
C GLU A 88 -30.13 12.33 6.02
N ASP A 89 -29.04 13.09 5.82
CA ASP A 89 -28.78 13.76 4.55
C ASP A 89 -28.51 12.68 3.49
N GLU A 90 -29.25 12.69 2.37
CA GLU A 90 -29.17 11.65 1.32
C GLU A 90 -27.75 11.40 0.80
N ALA A 91 -26.88 12.42 0.82
CA ALA A 91 -25.51 12.29 0.35
C ALA A 91 -24.61 11.46 1.29
N ILE A 92 -24.95 11.36 2.59
CA ILE A 92 -24.13 10.65 3.59
C ILE A 92 -24.20 9.12 3.40
N PRO A 93 -25.38 8.50 3.27
CA PRO A 93 -25.51 7.09 2.93
C PRO A 93 -24.79 6.71 1.64
N GLU A 94 -24.94 7.50 0.58
CA GLU A 94 -24.24 7.27 -0.70
C GLU A 94 -22.72 7.27 -0.51
N LEU A 95 -22.18 8.27 0.19
CA LEU A 95 -20.75 8.34 0.49
C LEU A 95 -20.26 7.15 1.32
N LYS A 96 -21.06 6.68 2.28
CA LYS A 96 -20.71 5.49 3.09
C LYS A 96 -20.69 4.22 2.24
N THR A 97 -21.66 4.03 1.35
CA THR A 97 -21.69 2.88 0.44
C THR A 97 -20.50 2.91 -0.52
N ASP A 98 -20.19 4.07 -1.11
CA ASP A 98 -19.01 4.26 -1.95
C ASP A 98 -17.71 3.94 -1.21
N LEU A 99 -17.58 4.37 0.05
CA LEU A 99 -16.42 4.09 0.88
C LEU A 99 -16.24 2.60 1.17
N GLU A 100 -17.32 1.87 1.48
CA GLU A 100 -17.23 0.42 1.69
C GLU A 100 -16.87 -0.31 0.39
N ASN A 101 -17.40 0.12 -0.75
CA ASN A 101 -17.02 -0.42 -2.06
C ASN A 101 -15.54 -0.19 -2.36
N LEU A 102 -15.04 1.02 -2.14
CA LEU A 102 -13.62 1.36 -2.35
C LEU A 102 -12.69 0.58 -1.43
N LYS A 103 -13.08 0.42 -0.16
CA LYS A 103 -12.34 -0.37 0.82
C LYS A 103 -12.26 -1.83 0.39
N GLN A 104 -13.36 -2.39 -0.10
CA GLN A 104 -13.39 -3.75 -0.62
C GLN A 104 -12.48 -3.90 -1.85
N ALA A 105 -12.55 -2.97 -2.80
CA ALA A 105 -11.68 -2.96 -3.99
C ALA A 105 -10.19 -2.89 -3.63
N VAL A 106 -9.82 -2.05 -2.65
CA VAL A 106 -8.45 -1.94 -2.13
C VAL A 106 -7.98 -3.26 -1.54
N LEU A 107 -8.81 -3.95 -0.76
CA LEU A 107 -8.47 -5.25 -0.16
C LEU A 107 -8.27 -6.32 -1.23
N GLU A 108 -9.14 -6.36 -2.24
CA GLU A 108 -9.06 -7.29 -3.36
C GLU A 108 -7.79 -7.06 -4.19
N GLN A 109 -7.50 -5.81 -4.54
CA GLN A 109 -6.32 -5.44 -5.30
C GLN A 109 -5.03 -5.71 -4.52
N ASN A 110 -5.00 -5.39 -3.22
CA ASN A 110 -3.83 -5.70 -2.39
C ASN A 110 -3.61 -7.22 -2.30
N GLN A 111 -4.68 -8.00 -2.15
CA GLN A 111 -4.58 -9.46 -2.11
C GLN A 111 -4.04 -10.02 -3.43
N LYS A 112 -4.50 -9.49 -4.57
CA LYS A 112 -3.97 -9.81 -5.90
C LYS A 112 -2.46 -9.52 -6.00
N ASN A 113 -2.02 -8.34 -5.58
CA ASN A 113 -0.61 -7.96 -5.60
C ASN A 113 0.25 -8.87 -4.71
N ARG A 114 -0.26 -9.24 -3.53
CA ARG A 114 0.42 -10.18 -2.63
C ARG A 114 0.60 -11.56 -3.25
N ASP A 115 -0.40 -12.06 -3.97
CA ASP A 115 -0.34 -13.36 -4.61
C ASP A 115 0.59 -13.35 -5.84
N LEU A 116 0.62 -12.23 -6.57
CA LEU A 116 1.58 -12.00 -7.65
C LEU A 116 3.03 -12.01 -7.13
N LEU A 117 3.31 -11.26 -6.05
CA LEU A 117 4.62 -11.25 -5.39
C LEU A 117 5.06 -12.64 -4.92
N LYS A 118 4.14 -13.43 -4.35
CA LYS A 118 4.44 -14.81 -3.91
C LYS A 118 4.84 -15.70 -5.09
N THR A 119 4.13 -15.58 -6.21
CA THR A 119 4.41 -16.34 -7.44
C THR A 119 5.82 -15.99 -7.94
N LYS A 120 6.10 -14.70 -8.13
CA LYS A 120 7.42 -14.21 -8.56
C LYS A 120 8.55 -14.63 -7.62
N MET A 121 8.34 -14.55 -6.31
CA MET A 121 9.31 -15.06 -5.32
C MET A 121 9.53 -16.58 -5.44
N GLY A 122 8.48 -17.34 -5.75
CA GLY A 122 8.59 -18.77 -6.02
C GLY A 122 9.50 -19.06 -7.22
N ASP A 123 9.30 -18.32 -8.31
CA ASP A 123 10.09 -18.45 -9.53
C ASP A 123 11.56 -18.10 -9.29
N ILE A 124 11.83 -16.98 -8.61
CA ILE A 124 13.20 -16.58 -8.25
C ILE A 124 13.86 -17.64 -7.36
N ARG A 125 13.16 -18.19 -6.36
CA ARG A 125 13.71 -19.28 -5.53
C ARG A 125 14.03 -20.53 -6.35
N ASN A 126 13.20 -20.85 -7.35
CA ASN A 126 13.44 -21.98 -8.24
C ASN A 126 14.65 -21.72 -9.15
N GLN A 127 14.80 -20.51 -9.68
CA GLN A 127 15.97 -20.09 -10.45
C GLN A 127 17.27 -20.16 -9.61
N ILE A 128 17.23 -19.73 -8.34
CA ILE A 128 18.38 -19.86 -7.43
C ILE A 128 18.71 -21.35 -7.19
N LYS A 129 17.70 -22.20 -7.00
CA LYS A 129 17.90 -23.64 -6.81
C LYS A 129 18.52 -24.31 -8.04
N THR A 130 18.10 -23.95 -9.25
CA THR A 130 18.69 -24.49 -10.48
C THR A 130 20.14 -24.03 -10.66
N LEU A 131 20.45 -22.77 -10.38
CA LEU A 131 21.82 -22.24 -10.40
C LEU A 131 22.73 -22.89 -9.35
N ASN A 132 22.19 -23.20 -8.18
CA ASN A 132 22.94 -23.86 -7.11
C ASN A 132 23.02 -25.39 -7.27
N ASN A 133 22.26 -25.97 -8.21
CA ASN A 133 22.30 -27.41 -8.45
C ASN A 133 23.58 -27.79 -9.20
N PRO A 134 24.47 -28.61 -8.61
CA PRO A 134 25.74 -29.00 -9.22
C PRO A 134 25.60 -29.85 -10.49
N SER A 135 24.40 -30.37 -10.78
CA SER A 135 24.10 -31.07 -12.03
C SER A 135 23.80 -30.13 -13.21
N PHE A 136 23.39 -28.88 -12.94
CA PHE A 136 23.02 -27.90 -13.96
C PHE A 136 23.99 -26.72 -14.02
N ASN A 137 24.83 -26.54 -12.99
CA ASN A 137 25.88 -25.53 -12.95
C ASN A 137 27.23 -26.13 -13.36
N PRO A 138 27.73 -25.84 -14.58
CA PRO A 138 29.00 -26.39 -15.10
C PRO A 138 30.24 -25.91 -14.33
N TYR A 139 30.08 -24.96 -13.40
CA TYR A 139 31.13 -24.43 -12.53
C TYR A 139 31.05 -24.93 -11.09
N ALA A 140 30.00 -25.67 -10.69
CA ALA A 140 29.82 -26.11 -9.31
C ALA A 140 30.91 -27.06 -8.80
N LYS A 141 31.63 -27.74 -9.70
CA LYS A 141 32.79 -28.61 -9.39
C LYS A 141 34.14 -27.98 -9.75
N LYS A 142 34.15 -26.78 -10.32
CA LYS A 142 35.39 -26.09 -10.71
C LYS A 142 35.78 -25.14 -9.58
N ALA A 143 36.84 -25.48 -8.84
CA ALA A 143 37.49 -24.52 -7.97
C ALA A 143 37.92 -23.32 -8.82
N SER A 144 37.55 -22.10 -8.40
CA SER A 144 37.99 -20.87 -9.08
C SER A 144 39.52 -20.88 -9.15
N ILE A 145 40.08 -20.52 -10.30
CA ILE A 145 41.54 -20.38 -10.47
C ILE A 145 42.11 -19.34 -9.49
N TYR A 146 41.27 -18.41 -9.02
CA TYR A 146 41.59 -17.41 -7.99
C TYR A 146 41.35 -17.87 -6.54
N SER A 147 40.80 -19.07 -6.33
CA SER A 147 40.53 -19.61 -4.98
C SER A 147 41.70 -20.40 -4.38
N GLN A 148 42.77 -20.62 -5.15
CA GLN A 148 44.00 -21.17 -4.61
C GLN A 148 44.78 -20.06 -3.90
N ASN A 149 44.74 -20.09 -2.57
CA ASN A 149 45.69 -19.41 -1.67
C ASN A 149 47.10 -20.05 -1.78
N ASN A 150 47.61 -20.23 -3.00
CA ASN A 150 49.02 -20.45 -3.22
C ASN A 150 49.60 -19.06 -3.46
N ALA A 151 50.27 -18.51 -2.45
CA ALA A 151 51.10 -17.33 -2.56
C ALA A 151 52.05 -17.49 -3.76
N THR A 152 51.64 -17.01 -4.92
CA THR A 152 52.45 -16.96 -6.14
C THR A 152 52.92 -15.53 -6.33
N ALA A 153 53.64 -15.04 -5.31
CA ALA A 153 54.55 -13.93 -5.49
C ALA A 153 55.92 -14.52 -5.88
N SER A 154 56.08 -14.91 -7.15
CA SER A 154 57.43 -15.00 -7.73
C SER A 154 57.78 -13.60 -8.22
N ILE A 155 58.67 -12.93 -7.49
CA ILE A 155 59.31 -11.69 -7.92
C ILE A 155 59.85 -11.91 -9.33
N LEU A 156 59.33 -11.16 -10.30
CA LEU A 156 59.94 -11.01 -11.62
C LEU A 156 60.89 -9.83 -11.51
N ASP A 157 62.19 -10.09 -11.45
CA ASP A 157 63.20 -9.07 -11.71
C ASP A 157 63.18 -8.77 -13.20
N VAL A 158 62.77 -7.54 -13.55
CA VAL A 158 62.92 -7.01 -14.90
C VAL A 158 64.21 -6.21 -14.91
N GLU A 159 65.28 -6.81 -15.40
CA GLU A 159 66.47 -6.07 -15.82
C GLU A 159 66.19 -5.36 -17.17
N LEU A 160 66.59 -4.09 -17.23
CA LEU A 160 66.39 -3.13 -18.31
C LEU A 160 67.00 -3.55 -19.66
#